data_AF-A0A1I5URW8-F1
#
_entry.id   AF-A0A1I5URW8-F1
#
_cell.length_a   1.000
_cell.length_b   1.000
_cell.length_c   1.000
_cell.angle_alpha   90.00
_cell.angle_beta   90.00
_cell.angle_gamma   90.00
#
_symmetry.space_group_name_H-M   'P 1'
#
loop_
_entity.id
_entity.type
_entity.pdbx_description
1 polymer ?
#
loop_
_entity_poly.entity_id
_entity_poly.type
_entity_poly.pdbx_seq_one_letter_code
_entity_poly.pdbx_strand_id
1 'polypeptide(L)'
;MAYSEDHIALAAEYALGTLDADERAEIATMMAADPEFAAIVQAWQIRLGVLNQMVGNIEPRPIVWENIRREIASAASTQDSSQQPPALSDAPPPPELPAPEPPALEPPTLESSSPDAQQSEPSRSSSDAIPIFPPQFVPQTHAPDPSVAPATQAPVIHDSNVILLESRVKRWRTIASAVGALAAVLVVTLSLQIFLPDALPGALRPAPRIQTVEVKTPASPLSSPAQYVALLQGQSGGPAFILTIDGATKNFTVRKVGATPEPGKSFELWLISDKLPRPRSLGVIGSGDFTARPVLAGYDADVVNGATYAVTVEPSGGSPNGQPTSAPVFSGKLIETVPPSQPQAPAKK
;
A
#
# COMPACT_ATOMS: atom_id res chain seq x y z
N MET A 1 -5.69 2.31 10.48
CA MET A 1 -6.77 3.34 10.51
C MET A 1 -8.04 2.74 9.91
N ALA A 2 -9.17 3.47 9.79
CA ALA A 2 -10.27 3.00 8.96
C ALA A 2 -9.95 3.30 7.49
N TYR A 3 -9.77 2.26 6.67
CA TYR A 3 -9.56 2.39 5.22
C TYR A 3 -10.86 2.83 4.53
N SER A 4 -10.75 3.64 3.47
CA SER A 4 -11.91 3.93 2.63
C SER A 4 -12.30 2.71 1.80
N GLU A 5 -13.54 2.69 1.30
CA GLU A 5 -14.05 1.65 0.41
C GLU A 5 -13.13 1.49 -0.83
N ASP A 6 -12.61 2.60 -1.35
CA ASP A 6 -11.71 2.62 -2.51
C ASP A 6 -10.41 1.84 -2.25
N HIS A 7 -9.81 1.97 -1.06
CA HIS A 7 -8.63 1.20 -0.68
C HIS A 7 -8.96 -0.31 -0.58
N ILE A 8 -10.16 -0.67 -0.10
CA ILE A 8 -10.59 -2.06 0.03
C ILE A 8 -10.87 -2.68 -1.35
N ALA A 9 -11.45 -1.92 -2.28
CA ALA A 9 -11.67 -2.31 -3.66
C ALA A 9 -10.33 -2.50 -4.40
N LEU A 10 -9.43 -1.54 -4.29
CA LEU A 10 -8.11 -1.58 -4.95
C LEU A 10 -7.23 -2.72 -4.39
N ALA A 11 -7.33 -3.02 -3.08
CA ALA A 11 -6.74 -4.24 -2.51
C ALA A 11 -7.30 -5.54 -3.11
N ALA A 12 -8.58 -5.57 -3.48
CA ALA A 12 -9.22 -6.71 -4.14
C ALA A 12 -8.78 -6.83 -5.61
N GLU A 13 -8.64 -5.71 -6.33
CA GLU A 13 -8.14 -5.66 -7.71
C GLU A 13 -6.67 -6.08 -7.80
N TYR A 14 -5.83 -5.66 -6.84
CA TYR A 14 -4.46 -6.14 -6.69
C TYR A 14 -4.43 -7.67 -6.48
N ALA A 15 -5.31 -8.19 -5.61
CA ALA A 15 -5.39 -9.62 -5.31
C ALA A 15 -5.92 -10.45 -6.50
N LEU A 16 -6.83 -9.89 -7.30
CA LEU A 16 -7.33 -10.50 -8.54
C LEU A 16 -6.33 -10.39 -9.69
N GLY A 17 -5.39 -9.43 -9.60
CA GLY A 17 -4.35 -9.19 -10.60
C GLY A 17 -4.84 -8.38 -11.80
N THR A 18 -5.86 -7.53 -11.63
CA THR A 18 -6.46 -6.72 -12.70
C THR A 18 -5.83 -5.33 -12.87
N LEU A 19 -5.03 -4.88 -11.90
CA LEU A 19 -4.28 -3.62 -11.96
C LEU A 19 -3.15 -3.69 -13.00
N ASP A 20 -2.78 -2.54 -13.54
CA ASP A 20 -1.64 -2.41 -14.46
C ASP A 20 -0.28 -2.47 -13.74
N ALA A 21 0.82 -2.30 -14.49
CA ALA A 21 2.17 -2.43 -13.96
C ALA A 21 2.57 -1.29 -13.00
N ASP A 22 2.11 -0.07 -13.26
CA ASP A 22 2.47 1.13 -12.50
C ASP A 22 1.63 1.20 -11.22
N GLU A 23 0.31 0.96 -11.32
CA GLU A 23 -0.60 0.80 -10.18
C GLU A 23 -0.10 -0.31 -9.23
N ARG A 24 0.31 -1.45 -9.78
CA ARG A 24 0.84 -2.56 -8.98
C ARG A 24 2.14 -2.20 -8.26
N ALA A 25 2.98 -1.35 -8.83
CA ALA A 25 4.21 -0.86 -8.19
C ALA A 25 3.92 0.16 -7.07
N GLU A 26 2.94 1.03 -7.26
CA GLU A 26 2.44 1.92 -6.20
C GLU A 26 1.91 1.11 -5.01
N ILE A 27 1.10 0.09 -5.26
CA ILE A 27 0.55 -0.76 -4.19
C ILE A 27 1.60 -1.65 -3.53
N ALA A 28 2.60 -2.15 -4.26
CA ALA A 28 3.76 -2.80 -3.65
C ALA A 28 4.51 -1.86 -2.69
N THR A 29 4.65 -0.59 -3.06
CA THR A 29 5.26 0.45 -2.22
C THR A 29 4.39 0.76 -0.99
N MET A 30 3.07 0.86 -1.17
CA MET A 30 2.12 1.11 -0.08
C MET A 30 2.09 -0.06 0.92
N MET A 31 2.09 -1.32 0.46
CA MET A 31 2.19 -2.49 1.34
C MET A 31 3.52 -2.57 2.11
N ALA A 32 4.62 -2.02 1.55
CA ALA A 32 5.90 -1.95 2.25
C ALA A 32 5.91 -0.88 3.36
N ALA A 33 5.11 0.18 3.20
CA ALA A 33 4.95 1.25 4.19
C ALA A 33 3.85 0.97 5.23
N ASP A 34 2.79 0.26 4.86
CA ASP A 34 1.59 0.01 5.67
C ASP A 34 1.28 -1.51 5.81
N PRO A 35 1.65 -2.12 6.95
CA PRO A 35 1.32 -3.52 7.25
C PRO A 35 -0.18 -3.79 7.49
N GLU A 36 -0.98 -2.81 7.92
CA GLU A 36 -2.43 -2.99 8.07
C GLU A 36 -3.08 -3.12 6.69
N PHE A 37 -2.65 -2.32 5.71
CA PHE A 37 -3.10 -2.44 4.33
C PHE A 37 -2.64 -3.76 3.68
N ALA A 38 -1.38 -4.16 3.89
CA ALA A 38 -0.87 -5.45 3.41
C ALA A 38 -1.69 -6.64 3.93
N ALA A 39 -2.22 -6.58 5.16
CA ALA A 39 -3.11 -7.60 5.70
C ALA A 39 -4.48 -7.66 4.98
N ILE A 40 -5.00 -6.54 4.49
CA ILE A 40 -6.24 -6.50 3.69
C ILE A 40 -6.03 -7.18 2.33
N VAL A 41 -4.92 -6.88 1.65
CA VAL A 41 -4.54 -7.53 0.38
C VAL A 41 -4.37 -9.05 0.58
N GLN A 42 -3.68 -9.47 1.65
CA GLN A 42 -3.53 -10.88 2.00
C GLN A 42 -4.87 -11.57 2.27
N ALA A 43 -5.79 -10.91 2.99
CA ALA A 43 -7.12 -11.46 3.24
C ALA A 43 -7.92 -11.69 1.95
N TRP A 44 -7.80 -10.80 0.97
CA TRP A 44 -8.38 -10.98 -0.37
C TRP A 44 -7.70 -12.11 -1.15
N GLN A 45 -6.37 -12.20 -1.14
CA GLN A 45 -5.62 -13.27 -1.80
C GLN A 45 -5.99 -14.65 -1.24
N ILE A 46 -6.12 -14.80 0.08
CA ILE A 46 -6.56 -16.04 0.74
C ILE A 46 -8.00 -16.39 0.34
N ARG A 47 -8.91 -15.40 0.36
CA ARG A 47 -10.33 -15.58 -0.01
C ARG A 47 -10.49 -16.04 -1.46
N LEU A 48 -9.75 -15.44 -2.39
CA LEU A 48 -9.79 -15.79 -3.81
C LEU A 48 -9.02 -17.09 -4.11
N GLY A 49 -7.97 -17.40 -3.34
CA GLY A 49 -7.15 -18.61 -3.50
C GLY A 49 -7.93 -19.93 -3.37
N VAL A 50 -9.07 -19.93 -2.66
CA VAL A 50 -9.98 -21.09 -2.59
C VAL A 50 -10.56 -21.43 -3.97
N LEU A 51 -10.82 -20.45 -4.83
CA LEU A 51 -11.35 -20.67 -6.18
C LEU A 51 -10.35 -21.43 -7.06
N ASN A 52 -9.04 -21.24 -6.84
CA ASN A 52 -8.00 -21.97 -7.56
C ASN A 52 -8.00 -23.48 -7.25
N GLN A 53 -8.57 -23.91 -6.11
CA GLN A 53 -8.76 -25.33 -5.77
C GLN A 53 -9.89 -25.98 -6.59
N MET A 54 -10.75 -25.20 -7.24
CA MET A 54 -11.82 -25.69 -8.11
C MET A 54 -11.35 -25.89 -9.56
N VAL A 55 -10.12 -25.44 -9.90
CA VAL A 55 -9.53 -25.61 -11.23
C VAL A 55 -8.83 -26.98 -11.29
N GLY A 56 -9.15 -27.76 -12.33
CA GLY A 56 -8.52 -29.08 -12.53
C GLY A 56 -7.04 -28.97 -12.86
N ASN A 57 -6.23 -29.93 -12.37
CA ASN A 57 -4.81 -30.01 -12.68
C ASN A 57 -4.59 -30.28 -14.18
N ILE A 58 -3.73 -29.46 -14.80
CA ILE A 58 -3.22 -29.68 -16.16
C ILE A 58 -1.72 -29.94 -16.05
N GLU A 59 -1.27 -31.10 -16.53
CA GLU A 59 0.15 -31.47 -16.48
C GLU A 59 0.97 -30.58 -17.43
N PRO A 60 1.99 -29.84 -16.95
CA PRO A 60 2.86 -29.04 -17.81
C PRO A 60 3.69 -29.92 -18.75
N ARG A 61 4.16 -29.36 -19.87
CA ARG A 61 5.12 -30.07 -20.74
C ARG A 61 6.43 -30.31 -19.96
N PRO A 62 7.06 -31.51 -20.02
CA PRO A 62 8.24 -31.83 -19.20
C PRO A 62 9.41 -30.84 -19.30
N ILE A 63 9.59 -30.20 -20.46
CA ILE A 63 10.63 -29.19 -20.70
C ILE A 63 10.47 -27.93 -19.81
N VAL A 64 9.26 -27.63 -19.32
CA VAL A 64 8.99 -26.45 -18.48
C VAL A 64 9.81 -26.50 -17.19
N TRP A 65 9.94 -27.66 -16.57
CA TRP A 65 10.72 -27.81 -15.33
C TRP A 65 12.22 -27.57 -15.54
N GLU A 66 12.77 -28.07 -16.64
CA GLU A 66 14.19 -27.88 -16.99
C GLU A 66 14.48 -26.41 -17.33
N ASN A 67 13.56 -25.72 -18.01
CA ASN A 67 13.68 -24.28 -18.26
C ASN A 67 13.64 -23.48 -16.95
N ILE A 68 12.72 -23.78 -16.03
CA ILE A 68 12.62 -23.13 -14.72
C ILE A 68 13.91 -23.32 -13.91
N ARG A 69 14.44 -24.55 -13.85
CA ARG A 69 15.71 -24.86 -13.17
C ARG A 69 16.86 -24.02 -13.72
N ARG A 70 16.96 -23.91 -15.05
CA ARG A 70 18.01 -23.14 -15.74
C ARG A 70 17.91 -21.64 -15.45
N GLU A 71 16.69 -21.10 -15.47
CA GLU A 71 16.45 -19.67 -15.23
C GLU A 71 16.76 -19.28 -13.77
N ILE A 72 16.39 -20.12 -12.81
CA ILE A 72 16.72 -19.90 -11.38
C ILE A 72 18.24 -19.91 -11.17
N ALA A 73 18.98 -20.81 -11.83
CA ALA A 73 20.44 -20.84 -11.76
C ALA A 73 21.09 -19.59 -12.40
N SER A 74 20.52 -19.09 -13.51
CA SER A 74 20.93 -17.85 -14.17
C SER A 74 20.70 -16.62 -13.28
N ALA A 75 19.52 -16.52 -12.65
CA ALA A 75 19.18 -15.45 -11.73
C ALA A 75 20.11 -15.40 -10.51
N ALA A 76 20.39 -16.56 -9.89
CA ALA A 76 21.32 -16.67 -8.77
C ALA A 76 22.75 -16.19 -9.14
N SER A 77 23.24 -16.58 -10.33
CA SER A 77 24.56 -16.16 -10.83
C SER A 77 24.65 -14.65 -11.11
N THR A 78 23.53 -14.04 -11.48
CA THR A 78 23.42 -12.59 -11.74
C THR A 78 23.41 -11.79 -10.44
N GLN A 79 22.78 -12.30 -9.38
CA GLN A 79 22.79 -11.70 -8.04
C GLN A 79 24.20 -11.68 -7.43
N ASP A 80 24.94 -12.78 -7.53
CA ASP A 80 26.32 -12.88 -7.01
C ASP A 80 27.26 -11.88 -7.72
N SER A 81 27.12 -11.74 -9.04
CA SER A 81 27.87 -10.77 -9.86
C SER A 81 27.56 -9.30 -9.52
N SER A 82 26.38 -9.02 -8.96
CA SER A 82 25.95 -7.66 -8.57
C SER A 82 26.48 -7.23 -7.20
N GLN A 83 27.10 -8.15 -6.46
CA GLN A 83 27.51 -7.94 -5.07
C GLN A 83 29.05 -7.93 -4.89
N GLN A 84 29.80 -8.15 -5.97
CA GLN A 84 31.23 -7.91 -6.06
C GLN A 84 31.50 -6.40 -5.91
N PRO A 85 32.33 -5.95 -4.93
CA PRO A 85 32.82 -4.59 -4.91
C PRO A 85 33.53 -4.26 -6.23
N PRO A 86 33.51 -3.00 -6.73
CA PRO A 86 34.20 -2.64 -7.94
C PRO A 86 35.70 -2.92 -7.77
N ALA A 87 36.15 -4.04 -8.35
CA ALA A 87 37.56 -4.32 -8.49
C ALA A 87 38.17 -3.18 -9.27
N LEU A 88 39.17 -2.51 -8.69
CA LEU A 88 39.88 -1.40 -9.30
C LEU A 88 40.33 -1.80 -10.71
N SER A 89 39.67 -1.25 -11.73
CA SER A 89 40.07 -1.48 -13.12
C SER A 89 41.51 -1.02 -13.28
N ASP A 90 42.38 -1.97 -13.62
CA ASP A 90 43.77 -1.67 -13.92
C ASP A 90 43.80 -0.65 -15.06
N ALA A 91 44.46 0.49 -14.82
CA ALA A 91 44.28 1.66 -15.67
C ALA A 91 44.91 1.43 -17.05
N PRO A 92 44.21 1.69 -18.17
CA PRO A 92 44.85 1.65 -19.47
C PRO A 92 45.96 2.71 -19.52
N PRO A 93 47.13 2.41 -20.13
CA PRO A 93 48.23 3.37 -20.20
C PRO A 93 47.81 4.61 -21.00
N PRO A 94 48.33 5.80 -20.65
CA PRO A 94 47.85 7.07 -21.20
C PRO A 94 48.22 7.21 -22.69
N PRO A 95 47.37 7.85 -23.51
CA PRO A 95 47.65 8.10 -24.92
C PRO A 95 48.71 9.18 -25.10
N GLU A 96 49.65 8.94 -26.01
CA GLU A 96 50.71 9.87 -26.38
C GLU A 96 50.18 10.97 -27.32
N LEU A 97 50.44 12.25 -26.97
CA LEU A 97 49.96 13.42 -27.72
C LEU A 97 50.91 13.79 -28.87
N PRO A 98 50.36 14.15 -30.04
CA PRO A 98 50.92 15.21 -30.87
C PRO A 98 49.91 16.36 -31.09
N ALA A 99 50.45 17.58 -31.19
CA ALA A 99 49.71 18.81 -31.44
C ALA A 99 49.98 19.36 -32.87
N PRO A 100 49.65 20.61 -33.26
CA PRO A 100 48.38 20.92 -33.95
C PRO A 100 48.56 21.68 -35.29
N GLU A 101 47.54 21.74 -36.17
CA GLU A 101 47.06 22.95 -36.90
C GLU A 101 45.87 22.69 -37.88
N PRO A 102 45.08 23.73 -38.27
CA PRO A 102 43.90 23.67 -39.17
C PRO A 102 44.24 24.29 -40.59
N PRO A 103 43.32 24.78 -41.48
CA PRO A 103 41.84 24.84 -41.46
C PRO A 103 41.09 24.55 -42.80
N ALA A 104 39.74 24.63 -42.72
CA ALA A 104 38.76 25.08 -43.73
C ALA A 104 38.45 24.27 -45.01
N LEU A 105 37.14 24.08 -45.27
CA LEU A 105 36.43 24.47 -46.52
C LEU A 105 34.89 24.40 -46.30
N GLU A 106 34.12 25.10 -47.15
CA GLU A 106 32.72 25.54 -46.91
C GLU A 106 31.61 24.70 -47.62
N PRO A 107 30.29 24.93 -47.35
CA PRO A 107 29.15 24.10 -47.81
C PRO A 107 28.52 24.59 -49.13
N PRO A 108 27.42 23.98 -49.65
CA PRO A 108 26.06 24.51 -49.36
C PRO A 108 24.85 23.53 -49.46
N THR A 109 23.64 24.07 -49.20
CA THR A 109 22.33 23.76 -49.87
C THR A 109 21.24 22.93 -49.15
N LEU A 110 20.27 23.67 -48.59
CA LEU A 110 18.79 23.59 -48.72
C LEU A 110 18.11 22.29 -49.18
N GLU A 111 17.01 21.92 -48.50
CA GLU A 111 15.72 21.70 -49.18
C GLU A 111 14.50 21.97 -48.27
N SER A 112 13.37 22.35 -48.87
CA SER A 112 12.13 22.82 -48.20
C SER A 112 10.91 22.04 -48.70
N SER A 113 9.92 21.75 -47.84
CA SER A 113 8.47 21.58 -48.11
C SER A 113 7.76 21.13 -46.79
N SER A 114 6.73 21.79 -46.22
CA SER A 114 5.36 22.09 -46.72
C SER A 114 4.40 20.87 -46.66
N PRO A 115 3.05 21.00 -46.52
CA PRO A 115 2.20 22.21 -46.43
C PRO A 115 1.00 22.18 -45.41
N ASP A 116 0.16 23.25 -45.46
CA ASP A 116 -1.32 23.32 -45.24
C ASP A 116 -2.01 22.95 -43.90
N ALA A 117 -3.25 23.39 -43.59
CA ALA A 117 -3.96 24.69 -43.74
C ALA A 117 -5.40 24.61 -43.17
N GLN A 118 -5.93 25.71 -42.61
CA GLN A 118 -7.37 26.01 -42.35
C GLN A 118 -8.14 25.04 -41.39
N GLN A 119 -9.25 25.41 -40.72
CA GLN A 119 -10.27 26.42 -41.03
C GLN A 119 -11.06 26.91 -39.77
N SER A 120 -11.27 28.23 -39.69
CA SER A 120 -12.52 28.99 -39.38
C SER A 120 -13.56 28.46 -38.34
N GLU A 121 -13.85 29.17 -37.24
CA GLU A 121 -14.91 30.23 -37.04
C GLU A 121 -16.20 29.71 -36.34
N PRO A 122 -17.25 30.52 -35.96
CA PRO A 122 -17.41 31.99 -35.98
C PRO A 122 -18.11 32.68 -34.74
N SER A 123 -18.06 34.03 -34.74
CA SER A 123 -19.14 35.01 -34.42
C SER A 123 -19.77 35.23 -33.02
N ARG A 124 -19.68 36.49 -32.53
CA ARG A 124 -20.73 37.56 -32.49
C ARG A 124 -20.11 38.85 -31.90
N SER A 125 -20.09 40.03 -32.54
CA SER A 125 -21.16 41.07 -32.69
C SER A 125 -21.89 41.44 -31.39
N SER A 126 -22.16 42.71 -31.03
CA SER A 126 -22.00 44.03 -31.70
C SER A 126 -22.44 45.20 -30.77
N SER A 127 -21.88 46.42 -30.94
CA SER A 127 -22.41 47.76 -30.48
C SER A 127 -22.76 47.93 -28.98
N ASP A 128 -22.91 49.14 -28.41
CA ASP A 128 -23.05 50.49 -28.98
C ASP A 128 -22.52 51.59 -28.03
N ALA A 129 -22.34 52.83 -28.51
CA ALA A 129 -21.88 53.96 -27.68
C ALA A 129 -22.72 55.23 -27.91
N ILE A 130 -23.21 55.89 -26.83
CA ILE A 130 -24.00 57.14 -26.88
C ILE A 130 -23.53 58.11 -25.76
N PRO A 131 -23.51 59.46 -25.98
CA PRO A 131 -22.57 60.36 -25.29
C PRO A 131 -23.15 61.22 -24.14
N ILE A 132 -22.24 62.01 -23.54
CA ILE A 132 -22.39 62.86 -22.35
C ILE A 132 -23.15 64.17 -22.63
N PHE A 133 -24.03 64.59 -21.71
CA PHE A 133 -24.57 65.95 -21.60
C PHE A 133 -24.49 66.46 -20.15
N PRO A 134 -23.99 67.69 -19.89
CA PRO A 134 -24.07 68.33 -18.58
C PRO A 134 -25.35 69.20 -18.43
N PRO A 135 -26.01 69.21 -17.24
CA PRO A 135 -27.16 70.08 -17.00
C PRO A 135 -26.76 71.54 -16.74
N GLN A 136 -27.45 72.48 -17.39
CA GLN A 136 -27.33 73.91 -17.10
C GLN A 136 -28.21 74.30 -15.91
N PHE A 137 -27.67 75.08 -14.98
CA PHE A 137 -28.41 75.70 -13.88
C PHE A 137 -28.93 77.09 -14.30
N VAL A 138 -30.22 77.36 -14.09
CA VAL A 138 -30.83 78.69 -14.32
C VAL A 138 -31.29 79.26 -12.98
N PRO A 139 -30.79 80.43 -12.53
CA PRO A 139 -31.21 81.03 -11.28
C PRO A 139 -32.54 81.75 -11.44
N GLN A 140 -33.60 81.24 -10.80
CA GLN A 140 -34.87 81.95 -10.70
C GLN A 140 -34.80 83.05 -9.62
N THR A 141 -34.54 84.28 -10.03
CA THR A 141 -34.62 85.46 -9.17
C THR A 141 -36.06 85.97 -9.11
N HIS A 142 -36.73 85.82 -7.96
CA HIS A 142 -37.96 86.55 -7.69
C HIS A 142 -37.67 87.80 -6.84
N ALA A 143 -38.20 88.93 -7.28
CA ALA A 143 -38.09 90.23 -6.60
C ALA A 143 -39.06 90.31 -5.40
N PRO A 144 -38.88 91.26 -4.45
CA PRO A 144 -39.60 91.23 -3.18
C PRO A 144 -41.03 91.78 -3.28
N ASP A 145 -41.96 91.14 -2.59
CA ASP A 145 -43.30 91.69 -2.31
C ASP A 145 -43.25 92.55 -1.02
N PRO A 146 -43.52 93.86 -1.06
CA PRO A 146 -43.36 94.74 0.08
C PRO A 146 -44.67 94.91 0.87
N SER A 147 -45.08 93.92 1.67
CA SER A 147 -46.06 94.13 2.74
C SER A 147 -46.09 93.09 3.87
N VAL A 148 -46.41 93.59 5.07
CA VAL A 148 -46.80 92.91 6.32
C VAL A 148 -45.71 92.56 7.36
N ALA A 149 -45.75 93.36 8.43
CA ALA A 149 -45.34 93.14 9.82
C ALA A 149 -43.83 93.04 10.19
N PRO A 150 -43.37 93.79 11.23
CA PRO A 150 -42.07 93.57 11.83
C PRO A 150 -42.09 92.26 12.62
N ALA A 151 -41.34 91.26 12.16
CA ALA A 151 -41.08 90.07 12.96
C ALA A 151 -40.33 90.47 14.23
N THR A 152 -40.89 90.15 15.39
CA THR A 152 -40.23 90.29 16.70
C THR A 152 -38.83 89.68 16.63
N GLN A 153 -37.80 90.47 16.94
CA GLN A 153 -36.44 89.96 17.00
C GLN A 153 -36.38 88.82 18.03
N ALA A 154 -36.10 87.61 17.54
CA ALA A 154 -35.80 86.48 18.41
C ALA A 154 -34.56 86.83 19.27
N PRO A 155 -34.50 86.41 20.53
CA PRO A 155 -33.32 86.65 21.36
C PRO A 155 -32.08 86.07 20.68
N VAL A 156 -30.98 86.82 20.69
CA VAL A 156 -29.69 86.37 20.17
C VAL A 156 -29.17 85.24 21.07
N ILE A 157 -29.53 84.01 20.72
CA ILE A 157 -28.98 82.79 21.32
C ILE A 157 -27.48 82.81 21.02
N HIS A 158 -26.67 82.85 22.07
CA HIS A 158 -25.23 83.02 21.95
C HIS A 158 -24.56 81.85 21.21
N ASP A 159 -23.56 82.14 20.37
CA ASP A 159 -22.84 81.19 19.48
C ASP A 159 -22.20 79.97 20.18
N SER A 160 -22.15 80.00 21.51
CA SER A 160 -21.79 78.88 22.39
C SER A 160 -22.35 77.51 22.00
N ASN A 161 -23.53 77.41 21.38
CA ASN A 161 -24.10 76.13 20.95
C ASN A 161 -23.36 75.53 19.71
N VAL A 162 -22.90 76.37 18.79
CA VAL A 162 -22.20 75.92 17.56
C VAL A 162 -20.81 75.39 17.88
N ILE A 163 -20.09 76.04 18.80
CA ILE A 163 -18.75 75.64 19.25
C ILE A 163 -18.80 74.29 20.00
N LEU A 164 -19.87 74.03 20.75
CA LEU A 164 -20.09 72.74 21.42
C LEU A 164 -20.42 71.61 20.43
N LEU A 165 -21.07 71.91 19.30
CA LEU A 165 -21.34 70.92 18.25
C LEU A 165 -20.08 70.58 17.43
N GLU A 166 -19.34 71.59 16.97
CA GLU A 166 -18.06 71.45 16.24
C GLU A 166 -17.05 70.58 17.02
N SER A 167 -16.88 70.87 18.31
CA SER A 167 -15.94 70.13 19.17
C SER A 167 -16.40 68.70 19.48
N ARG A 168 -17.72 68.46 19.58
CA ARG A 168 -18.29 67.11 19.74
C ARG A 168 -18.15 66.28 18.47
N VAL A 169 -18.38 66.85 17.28
CA VAL A 169 -18.23 66.16 15.98
C VAL A 169 -16.76 65.83 15.68
N LYS A 170 -15.81 66.76 15.95
CA LYS A 170 -14.37 66.47 15.83
C LYS A 170 -13.95 65.29 16.73
N ARG A 171 -14.43 65.23 17.98
CA ARG A 171 -14.17 64.10 18.91
C ARG A 171 -14.78 62.78 18.43
N TRP A 172 -16.04 62.81 17.96
CA TRP A 172 -16.68 61.61 17.41
C TRP A 172 -15.95 61.08 16.17
N ARG A 173 -15.47 61.96 15.29
CA ARG A 173 -14.66 61.57 14.13
C ARG A 173 -13.34 60.92 14.55
N THR A 174 -12.62 61.48 15.53
CA THR A 174 -11.38 60.86 16.04
C THR A 174 -11.63 59.50 16.70
N ILE A 175 -12.75 59.33 17.41
CA ILE A 175 -13.12 58.03 18.03
C ILE A 175 -13.46 57.01 16.94
N ALA A 176 -14.27 57.36 15.94
CA ALA A 176 -14.61 56.48 14.84
C ALA A 176 -13.36 56.04 14.04
N SER A 177 -12.43 56.96 13.76
CA SER A 177 -11.16 56.63 13.10
C SER A 177 -10.28 55.72 13.96
N ALA A 178 -10.21 55.92 15.27
CA ALA A 178 -9.45 55.07 16.18
C ALA A 178 -10.01 53.64 16.27
N VAL A 179 -11.34 53.50 16.35
CA VAL A 179 -12.03 52.19 16.34
C VAL A 179 -11.82 51.47 15.01
N GLY A 180 -11.91 52.18 13.88
CA GLY A 180 -11.65 51.62 12.55
C GLY A 180 -10.21 51.09 12.39
N ALA A 181 -9.22 51.83 12.91
CA ALA A 181 -7.82 51.40 12.88
C ALA A 181 -7.59 50.12 13.72
N LEU A 182 -8.19 50.03 14.91
CA LEU A 182 -8.15 48.82 15.74
C LEU A 182 -8.80 47.61 15.06
N ALA A 183 -9.95 47.80 14.41
CA ALA A 183 -10.62 46.73 13.67
C ALA A 183 -9.78 46.22 12.49
N ALA A 184 -9.14 47.13 11.74
CA ALA A 184 -8.25 46.77 10.63
C ALA A 184 -7.04 45.95 11.10
N VAL A 185 -6.39 46.36 12.20
CA VAL A 185 -5.29 45.59 12.81
C VAL A 185 -5.75 44.20 13.24
N LEU A 186 -6.92 44.11 13.90
CA LEU A 186 -7.44 42.82 14.37
C LEU A 186 -7.75 41.86 13.22
N VAL A 187 -8.37 42.35 12.14
CA VAL A 187 -8.60 41.56 10.91
C VAL A 187 -7.29 41.10 10.31
N VAL A 188 -6.27 41.96 10.18
CA VAL A 188 -4.95 41.56 9.67
C VAL A 188 -4.31 40.48 10.55
N THR A 189 -4.36 40.62 11.88
CA THR A 189 -3.81 39.60 12.80
C THR A 189 -4.55 38.27 12.70
N LEU A 190 -5.88 38.28 12.55
CA LEU A 190 -6.69 37.07 12.40
C LEU A 190 -6.44 36.40 11.04
N SER A 191 -6.29 37.18 9.96
CA SER A 191 -5.90 36.67 8.64
C SER A 191 -4.50 36.03 8.68
N LEU A 192 -3.53 36.62 9.39
CA LEU A 192 -2.21 36.01 9.59
C LEU A 192 -2.31 34.69 10.38
N GLN A 193 -3.14 34.62 11.42
CA GLN A 193 -3.37 33.37 12.18
C GLN A 193 -3.95 32.24 11.32
N ILE A 194 -4.78 32.55 10.32
CA ILE A 194 -5.43 31.55 9.45
C ILE A 194 -4.51 31.11 8.30
N PHE A 195 -3.83 32.05 7.63
CA PHE A 195 -3.13 31.77 6.37
C PHE A 195 -1.60 31.63 6.50
N LEU A 196 -0.96 32.34 7.42
CA LEU A 196 0.50 32.30 7.63
C LEU A 196 0.85 32.24 9.14
N PRO A 197 0.52 31.14 9.84
CA PRO A 197 0.65 31.06 11.30
C PRO A 197 2.10 31.21 11.82
N ASP A 198 3.10 30.92 10.99
CA ASP A 198 4.52 31.10 11.32
C ASP A 198 5.02 32.56 11.24
N ALA A 199 4.25 33.48 10.64
CA ALA A 199 4.65 34.89 10.54
C ALA A 199 4.50 35.67 11.87
N LEU A 200 3.87 35.07 12.89
CA LEU A 200 3.56 35.74 14.17
C LEU A 200 4.67 35.58 15.21
N PRO A 201 4.99 36.64 15.99
CA PRO A 201 5.90 36.55 17.12
C PRO A 201 5.32 35.59 18.19
N GLY A 202 6.20 34.83 18.84
CA GLY A 202 5.85 33.60 19.57
C GLY A 202 4.72 33.71 20.61
N ALA A 203 4.49 34.89 21.20
CA ALA A 203 3.42 35.12 22.17
C ALA A 203 1.98 35.07 21.59
N LEU A 204 1.82 35.17 20.25
CA LEU A 204 0.52 35.14 19.57
C LEU A 204 0.28 33.84 18.77
N ARG A 205 1.20 32.88 18.85
CA ARG A 205 1.05 31.57 18.20
C ARG A 205 0.14 30.67 19.05
N PRO A 206 -0.87 29.99 18.48
CA PRO A 206 -1.65 29.00 19.22
C PRO A 206 -0.72 27.85 19.64
N ALA A 207 -0.73 27.49 20.92
CA ALA A 207 0.13 26.43 21.43
C ALA A 207 -0.19 25.08 20.77
N PRO A 208 0.81 24.33 20.27
CA PRO A 208 0.57 23.04 19.65
C PRO A 208 -0.01 22.06 20.69
N ARG A 209 -1.21 21.55 20.42
CA ARG A 209 -1.82 20.50 21.23
C ARG A 209 -1.09 19.19 20.94
N ILE A 210 -0.11 18.87 21.78
CA ILE A 210 0.53 17.55 21.80
C ILE A 210 -0.51 16.53 22.28
N GLN A 211 -1.25 15.95 21.33
CA GLN A 211 -1.98 14.72 21.60
C GLN A 211 -0.96 13.60 21.64
N THR A 212 -0.56 13.19 22.84
CA THR A 212 0.09 11.91 23.05
C THR A 212 -0.91 10.81 22.71
N VAL A 213 -0.96 10.42 21.43
CA VAL A 213 -1.54 9.15 21.02
C VAL A 213 -0.72 8.08 21.73
N GLU A 214 -1.35 7.42 22.70
CA GLU A 214 -0.79 6.22 23.30
C GLU A 214 -0.75 5.16 22.20
N VAL A 215 0.38 5.07 21.50
CA VAL A 215 0.64 4.03 20.50
C VAL A 215 0.69 2.73 21.27
N LYS A 216 -0.47 2.09 21.37
CA LYS A 216 -0.60 0.73 21.86
C LYS A 216 0.09 -0.15 20.84
N THR A 217 1.37 -0.39 21.08
CA THR A 217 2.26 -1.21 20.25
C THR A 217 1.47 -2.46 19.85
N PRO A 218 1.25 -2.72 18.55
CA PRO A 218 0.54 -3.91 18.14
C PRO A 218 1.26 -5.12 18.75
N ALA A 219 0.48 -6.06 19.27
CA ALA A 219 1.04 -7.27 19.83
C ALA A 219 1.97 -7.90 18.79
N SER A 220 3.18 -8.28 19.19
CA SER A 220 4.18 -8.87 18.31
C SER A 220 3.53 -9.94 17.43
N PRO A 221 3.78 -9.96 16.11
CA PRO A 221 3.13 -10.92 15.23
C PRO A 221 3.38 -12.33 15.78
N LEU A 222 2.30 -13.05 16.03
CA LEU A 222 2.36 -14.45 16.43
C LEU A 222 3.24 -15.17 15.42
N SER A 223 4.32 -15.82 15.89
CA SER A 223 5.21 -16.57 15.01
C SER A 223 4.38 -17.51 14.16
N SER A 224 4.51 -17.40 12.83
CA SER A 224 3.84 -18.31 11.90
C SER A 224 4.12 -19.74 12.35
N PRO A 225 3.09 -20.58 12.55
CA PRO A 225 3.30 -21.93 13.04
C PRO A 225 4.18 -22.68 12.04
N ALA A 226 5.23 -23.34 12.56
CA ALA A 226 6.11 -24.13 11.73
C ALA A 226 5.30 -25.14 10.91
N GLN A 227 5.36 -25.02 9.59
CA GLN A 227 4.72 -25.96 8.68
C GLN A 227 5.73 -27.05 8.32
N TYR A 228 5.26 -28.29 8.33
CA TYR A 228 6.07 -29.46 8.09
C TYR A 228 5.50 -30.28 6.93
N VAL A 229 6.38 -30.79 6.06
CA VAL A 229 5.99 -31.60 4.89
C VAL A 229 6.91 -32.83 4.78
N ALA A 230 6.32 -34.00 4.53
CA ALA A 230 7.03 -35.23 4.18
C ALA A 230 6.57 -35.73 2.82
N LEU A 231 7.52 -36.02 1.94
CA LEU A 231 7.25 -36.69 0.67
C LEU A 231 7.40 -38.20 0.88
N LEU A 232 6.31 -38.96 0.73
CA LEU A 232 6.34 -40.41 0.91
C LEU A 232 6.57 -41.07 -0.46
N GLN A 233 7.76 -41.62 -0.64
CA GLN A 233 8.23 -42.19 -1.91
C GLN A 233 8.32 -43.71 -1.83
N GLY A 234 8.15 -44.37 -2.99
CA GLY A 234 8.32 -45.81 -3.12
C GLY A 234 9.72 -46.19 -3.57
N GLN A 235 10.03 -47.50 -3.57
CA GLN A 235 11.31 -48.02 -4.06
C GLN A 235 11.60 -47.67 -5.54
N SER A 236 10.56 -47.36 -6.32
CA SER A 236 10.67 -46.88 -7.71
C SER A 236 10.96 -45.36 -7.84
N GLY A 237 11.15 -44.64 -6.74
CA GLY A 237 11.53 -43.22 -6.72
C GLY A 237 10.40 -42.21 -6.93
N GLY A 238 9.19 -42.65 -7.32
CA GLY A 238 8.04 -41.76 -7.51
C GLY A 238 7.40 -41.30 -6.19
N PRO A 239 6.90 -40.04 -6.11
CA PRO A 239 6.12 -39.56 -4.97
C PRO A 239 4.72 -40.17 -4.99
N ALA A 240 4.41 -40.98 -3.97
CA ALA A 240 3.12 -41.64 -3.83
C ALA A 240 2.12 -40.76 -3.06
N PHE A 241 2.60 -40.15 -1.98
CA PHE A 241 1.81 -39.28 -1.09
C PHE A 241 2.64 -38.07 -0.63
N ILE A 242 1.94 -36.97 -0.33
CA ILE A 242 2.48 -35.80 0.37
C ILE A 242 1.76 -35.74 1.72
N LEU A 243 2.52 -35.69 2.81
CA LEU A 243 1.99 -35.50 4.16
C LEU A 243 2.35 -34.08 4.62
N THR A 244 1.35 -33.26 4.91
CA THR A 244 1.53 -31.94 5.53
C THR A 244 1.09 -31.99 6.98
N ILE A 245 1.86 -31.41 7.89
CA ILE A 245 1.56 -31.28 9.32
C ILE A 245 1.67 -29.81 9.72
N ASP A 246 0.65 -29.31 10.40
CA ASP A 246 0.64 -27.99 11.03
C ASP A 246 1.29 -28.06 12.42
N GLY A 247 2.35 -27.29 12.67
CA GLY A 247 3.14 -27.40 13.89
C GLY A 247 2.46 -26.88 15.17
N ALA A 248 1.43 -26.05 15.08
CA ALA A 248 0.70 -25.54 16.25
C ALA A 248 -0.43 -26.49 16.68
N THR A 249 -1.21 -26.96 15.71
CA THR A 249 -2.39 -27.81 15.95
C THR A 249 -2.08 -29.31 15.88
N LYS A 250 -0.93 -29.69 15.30
CA LYS A 250 -0.58 -31.07 14.96
C LYS A 250 -1.66 -31.77 14.12
N ASN A 251 -2.46 -31.01 13.38
CA ASN A 251 -3.33 -31.56 12.35
C ASN A 251 -2.48 -31.98 11.17
N PHE A 252 -2.76 -33.17 10.62
CA PHE A 252 -2.11 -33.64 9.41
C PHE A 252 -3.11 -33.85 8.28
N THR A 253 -2.63 -33.62 7.07
CA THR A 253 -3.33 -33.88 5.81
C THR A 253 -2.42 -34.71 4.91
N VAL A 254 -2.88 -35.88 4.50
CA VAL A 254 -2.26 -36.69 3.44
C VAL A 254 -2.92 -36.36 2.12
N ARG A 255 -2.13 -36.00 1.11
CA ARG A 255 -2.53 -35.95 -0.29
C ARG A 255 -2.00 -37.16 -1.04
N LYS A 256 -2.85 -37.89 -1.75
CA LYS A 256 -2.48 -38.92 -2.73
C LYS A 256 -2.01 -38.25 -4.02
N VAL A 257 -0.95 -38.77 -4.64
CA VAL A 257 -0.36 -38.19 -5.87
C VAL A 257 -0.27 -39.22 -7.00
N GLY A 258 0.20 -40.43 -6.70
CA GLY A 258 0.41 -41.48 -7.72
C GLY A 258 0.13 -42.91 -7.27
N ALA A 259 -0.41 -43.12 -6.07
CA ALA A 259 -0.66 -44.45 -5.51
C ALA A 259 -2.12 -44.89 -5.66
N THR A 260 -2.37 -45.83 -6.57
CA THR A 260 -3.67 -46.48 -6.74
C THR A 260 -3.83 -47.64 -5.73
N PRO A 261 -4.89 -47.69 -4.91
CA PRO A 261 -5.14 -48.82 -4.03
C PRO A 261 -5.59 -50.06 -4.82
N GLU A 262 -5.08 -51.23 -4.45
CA GLU A 262 -5.56 -52.51 -5.00
C GLU A 262 -7.02 -52.80 -4.59
N PRO A 263 -7.82 -53.48 -5.43
CA PRO A 263 -9.19 -53.88 -5.08
C PRO A 263 -9.25 -54.68 -3.77
N GLY A 264 -10.06 -54.22 -2.81
CA GLY A 264 -10.20 -54.87 -1.49
C GLY A 264 -9.03 -54.64 -0.53
N LYS A 265 -8.10 -53.74 -0.87
CA LYS A 265 -7.03 -53.26 0.01
C LYS A 265 -7.26 -51.82 0.45
N SER A 266 -6.52 -51.38 1.44
CA SER A 266 -6.53 -49.99 1.92
C SER A 266 -5.12 -49.55 2.26
N PHE A 267 -4.77 -48.30 1.99
CA PHE A 267 -3.51 -47.72 2.45
C PHE A 267 -3.68 -47.21 3.88
N GLU A 268 -2.73 -47.51 4.76
CA GLU A 268 -2.73 -47.00 6.14
C GLU A 268 -1.44 -46.24 6.42
N LEU A 269 -1.56 -45.07 7.06
CA LEU A 269 -0.42 -44.25 7.47
C LEU A 269 0.05 -44.63 8.88
N TRP A 270 1.37 -44.72 9.06
CA TRP A 270 2.02 -45.06 10.31
C TRP A 270 3.06 -44.01 10.72
N LEU A 271 3.10 -43.74 12.02
CA LEU A 271 4.15 -43.00 12.71
C LEU A 271 5.18 -44.01 13.26
N ILE A 272 6.44 -43.87 12.86
CA ILE A 272 7.55 -44.72 13.30
C ILE A 272 8.64 -43.82 13.92
N SER A 273 8.94 -44.01 15.20
CA SER A 273 9.97 -43.26 15.94
C SER A 273 10.70 -44.20 16.91
N ASP A 274 11.97 -43.91 17.18
CA ASP A 274 12.78 -44.54 18.24
C ASP A 274 12.20 -44.34 19.65
N LYS A 275 11.37 -43.30 19.85
CA LYS A 275 10.67 -43.03 21.11
C LYS A 275 9.41 -43.88 21.31
N LEU A 276 8.97 -44.62 20.29
CA LEU A 276 7.76 -45.43 20.32
C LEU A 276 8.11 -46.93 20.28
N PRO A 277 7.54 -47.76 21.18
CA PRO A 277 7.90 -49.18 21.26
C PRO A 277 7.40 -50.01 20.07
N ARG A 278 6.48 -49.47 19.27
CA ARG A 278 5.97 -50.05 18.02
C ARG A 278 5.40 -48.96 17.11
N PRO A 279 5.32 -49.18 15.78
CA PRO A 279 4.61 -48.29 14.85
C PRO A 279 3.20 -47.97 15.34
N ARG A 280 2.77 -46.72 15.14
CA ARG A 280 1.45 -46.24 15.54
C ARG A 280 0.64 -45.88 14.30
N SER A 281 -0.53 -46.51 14.14
CA SER A 281 -1.46 -46.13 13.09
C SER A 281 -1.93 -44.68 13.31
N LEU A 282 -1.90 -43.91 12.22
CA LEU A 282 -2.55 -42.61 12.08
C LEU A 282 -3.88 -42.74 11.31
N GLY A 283 -4.23 -43.96 10.89
CA GLY A 283 -5.47 -44.33 10.24
C GLY A 283 -5.37 -44.54 8.73
N VAL A 284 -6.42 -45.15 8.19
CA VAL A 284 -6.58 -45.42 6.76
C VAL A 284 -6.67 -44.13 5.95
N ILE A 285 -5.89 -44.07 4.87
CA ILE A 285 -5.95 -43.05 3.82
C ILE A 285 -7.15 -43.37 2.93
N GLY A 286 -8.04 -42.39 2.74
CA GLY A 286 -9.29 -42.57 2.00
C GLY A 286 -9.10 -42.85 0.51
N SER A 287 -10.21 -43.17 -0.16
CA SER A 287 -10.25 -43.36 -1.61
C SER A 287 -9.96 -42.07 -2.39
N GLY A 288 -10.43 -40.92 -1.90
CA GLY A 288 -10.19 -39.60 -2.49
C GLY A 288 -8.74 -39.09 -2.36
N ASP A 289 -8.51 -37.88 -2.87
CA ASP A 289 -7.16 -37.31 -2.98
C ASP A 289 -6.61 -36.80 -1.65
N PHE A 290 -7.47 -36.43 -0.70
CA PHE A 290 -7.08 -35.88 0.59
C PHE A 290 -7.63 -36.71 1.76
N THR A 291 -6.88 -36.81 2.85
CA THR A 291 -7.33 -37.36 4.13
C THR A 291 -6.68 -36.58 5.27
N ALA A 292 -7.51 -35.93 6.10
CA ALA A 292 -7.06 -35.17 7.26
C ALA A 292 -7.61 -35.77 8.56
N ARG A 293 -6.78 -35.87 9.61
CA ARG A 293 -7.21 -36.37 10.93
C ARG A 293 -6.40 -35.72 12.07
N PRO A 294 -7.01 -35.43 13.24
CA PRO A 294 -6.32 -34.82 14.39
C PRO A 294 -5.61 -35.87 15.29
N VAL A 295 -5.00 -36.92 14.72
CA VAL A 295 -4.42 -38.03 15.52
C VAL A 295 -3.06 -37.67 16.15
N LEU A 296 -2.30 -36.75 15.55
CA LEU A 296 -0.97 -36.38 16.03
C LEU A 296 -0.99 -35.41 17.23
N ALA A 297 -2.14 -34.82 17.57
CA ALA A 297 -2.30 -33.92 18.71
C ALA A 297 -1.85 -34.53 20.05
N GLY A 298 -1.98 -35.86 20.21
CA GLY A 298 -1.61 -36.60 21.42
C GLY A 298 -0.13 -37.04 21.52
N TYR A 299 0.74 -36.64 20.59
CA TYR A 299 2.17 -36.97 20.60
C TYR A 299 3.04 -35.73 20.81
N ASP A 300 4.20 -35.89 21.44
CA ASP A 300 5.18 -34.80 21.62
C ASP A 300 5.76 -34.32 20.27
N ALA A 301 6.11 -33.03 20.20
CA ALA A 301 6.61 -32.42 18.96
C ALA A 301 7.90 -33.09 18.47
N ASP A 302 8.82 -33.45 19.37
CA ASP A 302 10.07 -34.14 19.03
C ASP A 302 9.82 -35.53 18.41
N VAL A 303 8.76 -36.23 18.85
CA VAL A 303 8.36 -37.53 18.30
C VAL A 303 7.78 -37.36 16.90
N VAL A 304 6.91 -36.35 16.70
CA VAL A 304 6.31 -36.01 15.40
C VAL A 304 7.39 -35.59 14.39
N ASN A 305 8.31 -34.73 14.80
CA ASN A 305 9.33 -34.15 13.93
C ASN A 305 10.47 -35.13 13.62
N GLY A 306 10.87 -35.95 14.59
CA GLY A 306 11.92 -36.97 14.42
C GLY A 306 11.45 -38.26 13.74
N ALA A 307 10.15 -38.45 13.56
CA ALA A 307 9.59 -39.68 13.01
C ALA A 307 9.88 -39.91 11.53
N THR A 308 9.88 -41.18 11.17
CA THR A 308 9.68 -41.64 9.80
C THR A 308 8.20 -41.96 9.62
N TYR A 309 7.59 -41.39 8.58
CA TYR A 309 6.22 -41.69 8.20
C TYR A 309 6.24 -42.76 7.12
N ALA A 310 5.34 -43.74 7.24
CA ALA A 310 5.30 -44.89 6.34
C ALA A 310 3.86 -45.25 5.97
N VAL A 311 3.67 -45.75 4.76
CA VAL A 311 2.39 -46.26 4.27
C VAL A 311 2.53 -47.74 3.93
N THR A 312 1.57 -48.55 4.39
CA THR A 312 1.49 -50.00 4.14
C THR A 312 0.24 -50.32 3.31
N VAL A 313 0.21 -51.52 2.71
CA VAL A 313 -0.99 -52.06 2.05
C VAL A 313 -1.67 -53.01 3.01
N GLU A 314 -2.81 -52.61 3.54
CA GLU A 314 -3.58 -53.35 4.54
C GLU A 314 -4.83 -53.99 3.92
N PRO A 315 -5.50 -54.92 4.62
CA PRO A 315 -6.85 -55.36 4.27
C PRO A 315 -7.84 -54.20 4.14
N SER A 316 -8.99 -54.45 3.51
CA SER A 316 -10.09 -53.48 3.47
C SER A 316 -10.44 -52.98 4.87
N GLY A 317 -10.34 -51.66 5.09
CA GLY A 317 -10.58 -51.03 6.39
C GLY A 317 -9.34 -50.86 7.28
N GLY A 318 -8.16 -51.30 6.84
CA GLY A 318 -6.88 -51.12 7.55
C GLY A 318 -6.43 -52.34 8.36
N SER A 319 -5.43 -52.12 9.22
CA SER A 319 -4.85 -53.12 10.11
C SER A 319 -5.88 -53.62 11.15
N PRO A 320 -6.17 -54.93 11.21
CA PRO A 320 -7.13 -55.48 12.17
C PRO A 320 -6.73 -55.35 13.65
N ASN A 321 -5.45 -55.15 13.95
CA ASN A 321 -4.89 -55.18 15.32
C ASN A 321 -4.03 -53.96 15.67
N GLY A 322 -3.99 -52.94 14.81
CA GLY A 322 -3.14 -51.76 15.00
C GLY A 322 -1.64 -52.07 14.93
N GLN A 323 -1.27 -53.07 14.12
CA GLN A 323 0.11 -53.38 13.72
C GLN A 323 0.16 -53.56 12.19
N PRO A 324 1.21 -53.09 11.50
CA PRO A 324 1.36 -53.30 10.06
C PRO A 324 1.17 -54.78 9.66
N THR A 325 0.26 -55.08 8.73
CA THR A 325 0.14 -56.45 8.20
C THR A 325 1.08 -56.72 7.03
N SER A 326 1.61 -55.66 6.41
CA SER A 326 2.60 -55.72 5.33
C SER A 326 3.80 -54.80 5.60
N ALA A 327 4.88 -55.01 4.84
CA ALA A 327 6.03 -54.12 4.85
C ALA A 327 5.63 -52.73 4.29
N PRO A 328 6.26 -51.63 4.78
CA PRO A 328 5.97 -50.30 4.26
C PRO A 328 6.38 -50.17 2.79
N VAL A 329 5.41 -49.82 1.94
CA VAL A 329 5.59 -49.66 0.50
C VAL A 329 6.04 -48.25 0.11
N PHE A 330 5.69 -47.26 0.93
CA PHE A 330 6.12 -45.87 0.79
C PHE A 330 6.59 -45.33 2.13
N SER A 331 7.63 -44.50 2.15
CA SER A 331 8.09 -43.83 3.37
C SER A 331 8.77 -42.49 3.10
N GLY A 332 8.90 -41.68 4.15
CA GLY A 332 9.55 -40.39 4.10
C GLY A 332 9.78 -39.81 5.49
N LYS A 333 10.68 -38.83 5.57
CA LYS A 333 10.90 -38.03 6.79
C LYS A 333 10.25 -36.66 6.65
N LEU A 334 9.93 -36.09 7.80
CA LEU A 334 9.37 -34.75 7.90
C LEU A 334 10.45 -33.69 7.69
N ILE A 335 10.12 -32.65 6.93
CA ILE A 335 10.98 -31.50 6.64
C ILE A 335 10.20 -30.24 7.02
N GLU A 336 10.83 -29.33 7.77
CA GLU A 336 10.26 -28.04 8.12
C GLU A 336 10.35 -27.09 6.91
N THR A 337 9.23 -26.50 6.48
CA THR A 337 9.17 -25.65 5.27
C THR A 337 9.23 -24.16 5.57
N VAL A 338 9.25 -23.76 6.84
CA VAL A 338 9.44 -22.37 7.29
C VAL A 338 10.41 -22.39 8.46
N PRO A 339 11.64 -21.83 8.34
CA PRO A 339 12.58 -21.79 9.45
C PRO A 339 11.97 -21.05 10.67
N PRO A 340 12.19 -21.52 11.91
CA PRO A 340 11.75 -20.79 13.09
C PRO A 340 12.38 -19.40 13.09
N SER A 341 11.55 -18.37 13.23
CA SER A 341 12.01 -16.98 13.30
C SER A 341 12.93 -16.83 14.51
N GLN A 342 14.25 -16.80 14.29
CA GLN A 342 15.21 -16.61 15.37
C GLN A 342 14.90 -15.29 16.09
N PRO A 343 14.72 -15.28 17.43
CA PRO A 343 14.47 -14.05 18.15
C PRO A 343 15.70 -13.15 18.00
N GLN A 344 15.54 -12.01 17.31
CA GLN A 344 16.58 -11.01 17.17
C GLN A 344 17.04 -10.57 18.56
N ALA A 345 18.33 -10.78 18.85
CA ALA A 345 18.92 -10.32 20.09
C ALA A 345 18.79 -8.78 20.19
N PRO A 346 18.43 -8.22 21.36
CA PRO A 346 18.20 -6.79 21.49
C PRO A 346 19.48 -6.02 21.17
N ALA A 347 19.38 -5.07 20.23
CA ALA A 347 20.48 -4.17 19.90
C ALA A 347 20.92 -3.43 21.17
N LYS A 348 22.21 -3.54 21.51
CA LYS A 348 22.80 -2.74 22.58
C LYS A 348 22.78 -1.26 22.17
N LYS A 349 22.26 -0.43 23.07
CA LYS A 349 22.43 1.03 23.05
C LYS A 349 23.89 1.44 23.19
#